data_AF-A0A7V1JF20-F1
#
_entry.id   AF-A0A7V1JF20-F1
#
_cell.length_a   1.000
_cell.length_b   1.000
_cell.length_c   1.000
_cell.angle_alpha   90.00
_cell.angle_beta   90.00
_cell.angle_gamma   90.00
#
_symmetry.space_group_name_H-M   'P 1'
#
loop_
_entity.id
_entity.type
_entity.pdbx_description
1 polymer ?
#
loop_
_entity_poly.entity_id
_entity_poly.type
_entity_poly.pdbx_seq_one_letter_code
_entity_poly.pdbx_strand_id
1 'polypeptide(L)'
;MSTSQVTSKGLSSEEAGKLMEQYGPNEIIEKRVSPFLLFLKNFWGFVAWMLEITLIVELFFGKFLNAEIIAFLLIFNAVLGFIHEQKAQSTVELLKKKLQVKARALRDGNWVMMPARELVPGDYVRLRMGDFAPADMEIVEGNIDVDQSALTGESLPVERVPKDTVYSGSVIKRGEASGTITATGSKSYFGKMAELIKLAKVPSQAEMLIISI
;
A
#
# COMPACT_ATOMS: atom_id res chain seq x y z
N MET A 1 -27.55 -11.07 -5.57
CA MET A 1 -26.08 -11.09 -5.78
C MET A 1 -25.55 -12.26 -4.99
N SER A 2 -24.83 -13.15 -5.66
CA SER A 2 -24.57 -14.55 -5.26
C SER A 2 -23.95 -14.67 -3.87
N THR A 3 -24.68 -15.27 -2.94
CA THR A 3 -24.19 -15.74 -1.65
C THR A 3 -23.21 -16.87 -1.90
N SER A 4 -21.91 -16.56 -1.87
CA SER A 4 -20.84 -17.56 -1.91
C SER A 4 -21.07 -18.55 -0.77
N GLN A 5 -21.41 -19.81 -1.11
CA GLN A 5 -21.60 -20.85 -0.11
C GLN A 5 -20.27 -21.07 0.63
N VAL A 6 -20.23 -20.62 1.88
CA VAL A 6 -19.11 -20.80 2.80
C VAL A 6 -18.96 -22.29 3.07
N THR A 7 -18.04 -22.92 2.35
CA THR A 7 -17.74 -24.33 2.54
C THR A 7 -16.55 -24.41 3.47
N SER A 8 -16.72 -25.00 4.66
CA SER A 8 -15.67 -25.22 5.67
C SER A 8 -14.48 -26.06 5.17
N LYS A 9 -14.50 -26.48 3.90
CA LYS A 9 -13.44 -27.19 3.19
C LYS A 9 -12.38 -26.28 2.55
N GLY A 10 -12.58 -24.95 2.59
CA GLY A 10 -11.68 -23.99 1.94
C GLY A 10 -11.83 -23.99 0.42
N LEU A 11 -11.06 -23.14 -0.25
CA LEU A 11 -11.07 -23.02 -1.72
C LEU A 11 -10.11 -24.02 -2.36
N SER A 12 -10.43 -24.49 -3.56
CA SER A 12 -9.44 -25.18 -4.39
C SER A 12 -8.42 -24.20 -4.97
N SER A 13 -7.21 -24.67 -5.27
CA SER A 13 -6.19 -23.83 -5.91
C SER A 13 -6.63 -23.26 -7.26
N GLU A 14 -7.46 -23.98 -8.01
CA GLU A 14 -7.99 -23.53 -9.31
C GLU A 14 -9.04 -22.41 -9.14
N GLU A 15 -9.98 -22.57 -8.21
CA GLU A 15 -10.98 -21.54 -7.90
C GLU A 15 -10.34 -20.27 -7.36
N ALA A 16 -9.35 -20.42 -6.47
CA ALA A 16 -8.61 -19.28 -5.95
C ALA A 16 -7.82 -18.55 -7.05
N GLY A 17 -7.31 -19.28 -8.05
CA GLY A 17 -6.69 -18.69 -9.24
C GLY A 17 -7.67 -17.83 -10.06
N LYS A 18 -8.88 -18.34 -10.32
CA LYS A 18 -9.93 -17.59 -11.04
C LYS A 18 -10.35 -16.33 -10.27
N LEU A 19 -10.50 -16.45 -8.95
CA LEU A 19 -10.81 -15.31 -8.08
C LEU A 19 -9.66 -14.29 -8.02
N MET A 20 -8.41 -14.74 -8.08
CA MET A 20 -7.24 -13.87 -8.13
C MET A 20 -7.21 -13.05 -9.43
N GLU A 21 -7.55 -13.64 -10.57
CA GLU A 21 -7.69 -12.91 -11.83
C GLU A 21 -8.83 -11.88 -11.78
N GLN A 22 -9.92 -12.21 -11.10
CA GLN A 22 -11.08 -11.33 -11.00
C GLN A 22 -10.91 -10.16 -10.00
N TYR A 23 -10.38 -10.44 -8.81
CA TYR A 23 -10.28 -9.47 -7.71
C TYR A 23 -8.91 -8.80 -7.63
N GLY A 24 -7.88 -9.42 -8.21
CA GLY A 24 -6.49 -8.98 -8.09
C GLY A 24 -5.88 -9.30 -6.73
N PRO A 25 -4.57 -8.98 -6.56
CA PRO A 25 -3.87 -9.24 -5.31
C PRO A 25 -4.42 -8.40 -4.15
N ASN A 26 -4.34 -8.95 -2.94
CA ASN A 26 -4.65 -8.26 -1.68
C ASN A 26 -3.58 -7.21 -1.34
N GLU A 27 -3.48 -6.16 -2.14
CA GLU A 27 -2.59 -5.02 -1.96
C GLU A 27 -3.35 -3.73 -2.30
N ILE A 28 -3.03 -2.65 -1.59
CA ILE A 28 -3.51 -1.32 -1.92
C ILE A 28 -2.69 -0.85 -3.12
N ILE A 29 -3.35 -0.58 -4.25
CA ILE A 29 -2.69 -0.20 -5.50
C ILE A 29 -1.97 1.14 -5.31
N GLU A 30 -0.66 1.07 -5.18
CA GLU A 30 0.20 2.24 -5.28
C GLU A 30 0.40 2.58 -6.74
N LYS A 31 -0.09 3.75 -7.17
CA LYS A 31 0.22 4.29 -8.49
C LYS A 31 1.73 4.51 -8.57
N ARG A 32 2.45 3.59 -9.23
CA ARG A 32 3.86 3.78 -9.59
C ARG A 32 3.90 4.93 -10.59
N VAL A 33 4.43 6.08 -10.17
CA VAL A 33 4.80 7.16 -11.08
C VAL A 33 5.94 6.66 -11.97
N SER A 34 5.87 6.95 -13.28
CA SER A 34 6.91 6.46 -14.19
C SER A 34 8.25 7.15 -13.86
N PRO A 35 9.39 6.44 -13.97
CA PRO A 35 10.70 7.01 -13.67
C PRO A 35 11.01 8.26 -14.49
N PHE A 36 10.52 8.33 -15.73
CA PHE A 36 10.66 9.50 -16.60
C PHE A 36 9.84 10.70 -16.12
N LEU A 37 8.59 10.49 -15.69
CA LEU A 37 7.79 11.56 -15.09
C LEU A 37 8.39 12.06 -13.77
N LEU A 38 8.99 11.16 -12.97
CA LEU A 38 9.70 11.52 -11.76
C LEU A 38 10.93 12.38 -12.07
N PHE A 39 11.67 12.03 -13.12
CA PHE A 39 12.81 12.80 -13.62
C PHE A 39 12.37 14.19 -14.12
N LEU A 40 11.28 14.28 -14.91
CA LEU A 40 10.75 15.57 -15.37
C LEU A 40 10.23 16.44 -14.22
N LYS A 41 9.70 15.84 -13.15
CA LYS A 41 9.26 16.56 -11.96
C LYS A 41 10.42 17.33 -11.30
N ASN A 42 11.65 16.84 -11.40
CA ASN A 42 12.82 17.54 -10.85
C ASN A 42 13.16 18.84 -11.60
N PHE A 43 12.67 19.04 -12.83
CA PHE A 43 12.80 20.30 -13.57
C PHE A 43 11.71 21.33 -13.20
N TRP A 44 10.67 20.92 -12.47
CA TRP A 44 9.55 21.78 -12.10
C TRP A 44 9.74 22.55 -10.79
N GLY A 45 10.95 22.54 -10.22
CA GLY A 45 11.28 23.29 -9.01
C GLY A 45 11.63 24.75 -9.32
N PHE A 46 11.27 25.67 -8.41
CA PHE A 46 11.60 27.10 -8.52
C PHE A 46 13.09 27.36 -8.82
N VAL A 47 13.99 26.60 -8.18
CA VAL A 47 15.44 26.69 -8.41
C VAL A 47 15.84 26.21 -9.81
N ALA A 48 15.19 25.16 -10.34
CA ALA A 48 15.45 24.67 -11.70
C ALA A 48 14.98 25.70 -12.75
N TRP A 49 13.80 26.30 -12.55
CA TRP A 49 13.30 27.38 -13.41
C TRP A 49 14.23 28.59 -13.45
N MET A 50 14.80 28.99 -12.30
CA MET A 50 15.79 30.06 -12.25
C MET A 50 17.03 29.75 -13.11
N LEU A 51 17.52 28.50 -13.05
CA LEU A 51 18.68 28.06 -13.85
C LEU A 51 18.35 27.93 -15.34
N GLU A 52 17.15 27.46 -15.69
CA GLU A 52 16.68 27.41 -17.09
C GLU A 52 16.57 28.80 -17.71
N ILE A 53 16.00 29.77 -16.97
CA ILE A 53 15.95 31.17 -17.41
C ILE A 53 17.37 31.73 -17.58
N THR A 54 18.26 31.46 -16.61
CA THR A 54 19.66 31.91 -16.68
C THR A 54 20.37 31.32 -17.90
N LEU A 55 20.13 30.05 -18.23
CA LEU A 55 20.66 29.38 -19.41
C LEU A 55 20.19 30.05 -20.72
N ILE A 56 18.89 30.35 -20.82
CA ILE A 56 18.31 31.03 -22.00
C ILE A 56 18.91 32.43 -22.17
N VAL A 57 19.07 33.18 -21.07
CA VAL A 57 19.67 34.51 -21.09
C VAL A 57 21.12 34.45 -21.56
N GLU A 58 21.95 33.56 -21.01
CA GLU A 58 23.37 33.44 -21.40
C GLU A 58 23.54 33.02 -22.88
N LEU A 59 22.66 32.16 -23.40
CA LEU A 59 22.61 31.80 -24.83
C LEU A 59 22.25 33.01 -25.70
N PHE A 60 21.28 33.83 -25.28
CA PHE A 60 20.90 35.05 -26.00
C PHE A 60 22.05 36.07 -26.07
N PHE A 61 22.85 36.17 -25.00
CA PHE A 61 24.05 37.01 -24.96
C PHE A 61 25.28 36.38 -25.68
N GLY A 62 25.14 35.19 -26.27
CA GLY A 62 26.21 34.50 -27.01
C GLY A 62 27.35 33.98 -26.14
N LYS A 63 27.14 33.87 -24.81
CA LYS A 63 28.14 33.41 -23.85
C LYS A 63 28.09 31.89 -23.71
N PHE A 64 28.51 31.19 -24.77
CA PHE A 64 28.43 29.73 -24.85
C PHE A 64 29.16 29.01 -23.70
N LEU A 65 30.28 29.56 -23.23
CA LEU A 65 31.07 28.95 -22.15
C LEU A 65 30.34 28.94 -20.80
N ASN A 66 29.56 29.98 -20.51
CA ASN A 66 28.71 30.03 -19.31
C ASN A 66 27.48 29.14 -19.46
N ALA A 67 26.87 29.13 -20.64
CA ALA A 67 25.72 28.30 -20.95
C ALA A 67 26.04 26.79 -20.81
N GLU A 68 27.22 26.35 -21.27
CA GLU A 68 27.67 24.96 -21.10
C GLU A 68 27.81 24.56 -19.62
N ILE A 69 28.36 25.45 -18.78
CA ILE A 69 28.51 25.20 -17.33
C ILE A 69 27.14 25.04 -16.67
N ILE A 70 26.18 25.93 -17.00
CA ILE A 70 24.82 25.88 -16.43
C ILE A 70 24.08 24.62 -16.92
N ALA A 71 24.22 24.27 -18.20
CA ALA A 71 23.63 23.05 -18.76
C ALA A 71 24.19 21.79 -18.06
N PHE A 72 25.50 21.74 -17.83
CA PHE A 72 26.12 20.66 -17.06
C PHE A 72 25.57 20.58 -15.64
N LEU A 73 25.45 21.72 -14.94
CA LEU A 73 24.91 21.77 -13.58
C LEU A 73 23.46 21.27 -13.50
N LEU A 74 22.62 21.63 -14.48
CA LEU A 74 21.24 21.15 -14.59
C LEU A 74 21.17 19.64 -14.76
N ILE A 75 21.94 19.08 -15.70
CA ILE A 75 22.01 17.64 -15.93
C ILE A 75 22.50 16.92 -14.67
N PHE A 76 23.56 17.45 -14.04
CA PHE A 76 24.14 16.87 -12.83
C PHE A 76 23.13 16.85 -11.67
N ASN A 77 22.42 17.96 -11.43
CA ASN A 77 21.36 18.02 -10.42
C ASN A 77 20.20 17.05 -10.72
N ALA A 78 19.79 16.93 -11.97
CA ALA A 78 18.73 16.00 -12.35
C ALA A 78 19.13 14.54 -12.10
N VAL A 79 20.39 14.17 -12.41
CA VAL A 79 20.94 12.84 -12.13
C VAL A 79 21.05 12.57 -10.63
N LEU A 80 21.57 13.53 -9.85
CA LEU A 80 21.64 13.39 -8.39
C LEU A 80 20.24 13.25 -7.79
N GLY A 81 19.28 14.09 -8.21
CA GLY A 81 17.89 14.00 -7.79
C GLY A 81 17.29 12.62 -8.08
N PHE A 82 17.52 12.08 -9.28
CA PHE A 82 17.05 10.75 -9.66
C PHE A 82 17.65 9.65 -8.78
N ILE A 83 18.96 9.69 -8.51
CA ILE A 83 19.64 8.71 -7.64
C ILE A 83 19.13 8.80 -6.20
N HIS A 84 18.98 10.01 -5.66
CA HIS A 84 18.45 10.22 -4.31
C HIS A 84 17.04 9.66 -4.15
N GLU A 85 16.18 9.88 -5.16
CA GLU A 85 14.80 9.41 -5.08
C GLU A 85 14.67 7.90 -5.24
N GLN A 86 15.47 7.27 -6.10
CA GLN A 86 15.55 5.81 -6.18
C GLN A 86 16.05 5.19 -4.88
N LYS A 87 17.03 5.81 -4.21
CA LYS A 87 17.53 5.33 -2.91
C LYS A 87 16.45 5.42 -1.82
N ALA A 88 15.66 6.49 -1.82
CA ALA A 88 14.52 6.63 -0.91
C ALA A 88 13.44 5.56 -1.17
N GLN A 89 13.06 5.34 -2.43
CA GLN A 89 12.05 4.34 -2.79
C GLN A 89 12.51 2.90 -2.49
N SER A 90 13.75 2.55 -2.80
CA SER A 90 14.29 1.20 -2.57
C SER A 90 14.31 0.79 -1.09
N THR A 91 14.59 1.73 -0.19
CA THR A 91 14.59 1.49 1.26
C THR A 91 13.18 1.16 1.76
N VAL A 92 12.17 1.88 1.26
CA VAL A 92 10.76 1.65 1.57
C VAL A 92 10.28 0.32 1.01
N GLU A 93 10.66 -0.03 -0.23
CA GLU A 93 10.25 -1.28 -0.88
C GLU A 93 10.88 -2.52 -0.23
N LEU A 94 12.14 -2.42 0.21
CA LEU A 94 12.81 -3.47 0.99
C LEU A 94 12.16 -3.68 2.36
N LEU A 95 11.73 -2.61 3.03
CA LEU A 95 11.00 -2.71 4.29
C LEU A 95 9.64 -3.38 4.09
N LYS A 96 8.91 -3.02 3.02
CA LYS A 96 7.65 -3.66 2.63
C LYS A 96 7.82 -5.16 2.35
N LYS A 97 8.86 -5.55 1.62
CA LYS A 97 9.15 -6.98 1.35
C LYS A 97 9.49 -7.77 2.62
N LYS A 98 10.16 -7.17 3.59
CA LYS A 98 10.49 -7.82 4.87
C LYS A 98 9.27 -7.97 5.79
N LEU A 99 8.26 -7.11 5.64
CA LEU A 99 7.02 -7.12 6.42
C LEU A 99 5.89 -7.91 5.74
N GLN A 100 6.19 -8.78 4.76
CA GLN A 100 5.17 -9.59 4.11
C GLN A 100 4.42 -10.44 5.14
N VAL A 101 3.22 -9.97 5.50
CA VAL A 101 2.30 -10.66 6.38
C VAL A 101 1.98 -11.99 5.72
N LYS A 102 2.25 -13.08 6.42
CA LYS A 102 1.85 -14.43 6.00
C LYS A 102 0.55 -14.78 6.70
N ALA A 103 -0.32 -15.47 5.98
CA ALA A 103 -1.58 -15.95 6.49
C ALA A 103 -1.65 -17.47 6.35
N ARG A 104 -2.40 -18.11 7.23
CA ARG A 104 -2.69 -19.54 7.14
C ARG A 104 -4.08 -19.71 6.53
N ALA A 105 -4.12 -20.18 5.29
CA ALA A 105 -5.35 -20.43 4.54
C ALA A 105 -5.54 -21.94 4.32
N LEU A 106 -6.79 -22.37 4.22
CA LEU A 106 -7.16 -23.74 3.87
C LEU A 106 -7.34 -23.81 2.35
N ARG A 107 -6.41 -24.47 1.67
CA ARG A 107 -6.48 -24.72 0.22
C ARG A 107 -6.36 -26.20 -0.10
N ASP A 108 -7.20 -26.68 -1.00
CA ASP A 108 -7.28 -28.09 -1.39
C ASP A 108 -7.40 -29.03 -0.15
N GLY A 109 -8.13 -28.57 0.88
CA GLY A 109 -8.31 -29.27 2.16
C GLY A 109 -7.10 -29.29 3.09
N ASN A 110 -5.99 -28.63 2.76
CA ASN A 110 -4.79 -28.57 3.58
C ASN A 110 -4.49 -27.13 4.05
N TRP A 111 -4.01 -27.01 5.29
CA TRP A 111 -3.59 -25.71 5.83
C TRP A 111 -2.23 -25.32 5.26
N VAL A 112 -2.19 -24.24 4.49
CA VAL A 112 -0.98 -23.73 3.84
C VAL A 112 -0.67 -22.33 4.37
N MET A 113 0.61 -22.08 4.67
CA MET A 113 1.09 -20.74 5.00
C MET A 113 1.47 -20.03 3.70
N MET A 114 0.77 -18.95 3.37
CA MET A 114 0.97 -18.22 2.12
C MET A 114 1.06 -16.70 2.35
N PRO A 115 1.63 -15.94 1.39
CA PRO A 115 1.66 -14.48 1.48
C PRO A 115 0.24 -13.90 1.52
N ALA A 116 -0.02 -12.92 2.39
CA ALA A 116 -1.32 -12.27 2.49
C ALA A 116 -1.78 -11.62 1.17
N ARG A 117 -0.84 -11.23 0.30
CA ARG A 117 -1.08 -10.72 -1.06
C ARG A 117 -1.90 -11.70 -1.92
N GLU A 118 -1.72 -13.00 -1.70
CA GLU A 118 -2.33 -14.05 -2.51
C GLU A 118 -3.72 -14.50 -2.01
N LEU A 119 -4.20 -13.87 -0.93
CA LEU A 119 -5.54 -14.13 -0.40
C LEU A 119 -6.60 -13.52 -1.30
N VAL A 120 -7.70 -14.24 -1.46
CA VAL A 120 -8.88 -13.80 -2.23
C VAL A 120 -10.15 -13.85 -1.37
N PRO A 121 -11.18 -13.05 -1.70
CA PRO A 121 -12.48 -13.19 -1.07
C PRO A 121 -13.01 -14.62 -1.22
N GLY A 122 -13.44 -15.23 -0.11
CA GLY A 122 -13.84 -16.64 -0.04
C GLY A 122 -12.77 -17.58 0.53
N ASP A 123 -11.51 -17.16 0.67
CA ASP A 123 -10.49 -17.98 1.33
C ASP A 123 -10.86 -18.23 2.79
N TYR A 124 -10.72 -19.47 3.25
CA TYR A 124 -10.92 -19.84 4.66
C TYR A 124 -9.58 -19.75 5.39
N VAL A 125 -9.48 -18.84 6.36
CA VAL A 125 -8.24 -18.51 7.07
C VAL A 125 -8.37 -18.76 8.56
N ARG A 126 -7.23 -19.03 9.20
CA ARG A 126 -7.13 -19.24 10.64
C ARG A 126 -6.22 -18.20 11.26
N LEU A 127 -6.72 -17.52 12.29
CA LEU A 127 -6.04 -16.49 13.05
C LEU A 127 -5.76 -16.96 14.48
N ARG A 128 -4.54 -16.70 14.94
CA ARG A 128 -4.09 -16.99 16.31
C ARG A 128 -3.65 -15.74 17.03
N MET A 129 -3.55 -15.84 18.35
CA MET A 129 -2.90 -14.82 19.17
C MET A 129 -1.53 -14.41 18.58
N GLY A 130 -1.36 -13.10 18.38
CA GLY A 130 -0.16 -12.49 17.80
C GLY A 130 -0.21 -12.31 16.29
N ASP A 131 -1.18 -12.93 15.59
CA ASP A 131 -1.35 -12.72 14.16
C ASP A 131 -1.94 -11.33 13.87
N PHE A 132 -1.67 -10.84 12.66
CA PHE A 132 -2.35 -9.68 12.09
C PHE A 132 -3.49 -10.18 11.20
N ALA A 133 -4.66 -9.53 11.24
CA ALA A 133 -5.74 -9.78 10.31
C ALA A 133 -5.32 -9.35 8.89
N PRO A 134 -5.11 -10.28 7.94
CA PRO A 134 -4.49 -9.99 6.64
C PRO A 134 -5.45 -9.32 5.64
N ALA A 135 -6.74 -9.49 5.85
CA ALA A 135 -7.84 -8.98 5.04
C ALA A 135 -9.09 -8.90 5.95
N ASP A 136 -10.17 -8.30 5.46
CA ASP A 136 -11.43 -8.32 6.20
C ASP A 136 -12.01 -9.73 6.13
N MET A 137 -12.43 -10.26 7.27
CA MET A 137 -12.95 -11.62 7.37
C MET A 137 -14.14 -11.72 8.31
N GLU A 138 -15.04 -12.64 8.01
CA GLU A 138 -16.13 -13.01 8.90
C GLU A 138 -15.75 -14.27 9.67
N ILE A 139 -15.87 -14.23 11.00
CA ILE A 139 -15.57 -15.37 11.86
C ILE A 139 -16.64 -16.44 11.66
N VAL A 140 -16.21 -17.67 11.38
CA VAL A 140 -17.10 -18.82 11.27
C VAL A 140 -17.03 -19.66 12.56
N GLU A 141 -15.84 -19.81 13.13
CA GLU A 141 -15.59 -20.62 14.33
C GLU A 141 -14.59 -19.95 15.27
N GLY A 142 -14.80 -20.12 16.57
CA GLY A 142 -13.92 -19.59 17.61
C GLY A 142 -14.23 -18.14 18.01
N ASN A 143 -13.57 -17.70 19.07
CA ASN A 143 -13.70 -16.35 19.63
C ASN A 143 -12.31 -15.74 19.77
N ILE A 144 -12.18 -14.45 19.49
CA ILE A 144 -10.92 -13.72 19.58
C ILE A 144 -11.09 -12.33 20.17
N ASP A 145 -10.08 -11.87 20.89
CA ASP A 145 -9.96 -10.47 21.30
C ASP A 145 -9.08 -9.75 20.28
N VAL A 146 -9.60 -8.69 19.66
CA VAL A 146 -8.90 -7.95 18.60
C VAL A 146 -8.61 -6.52 19.03
N ASP A 147 -7.37 -6.10 18.83
CA ASP A 147 -6.93 -4.72 19.00
C ASP A 147 -7.06 -3.98 17.67
N GLN A 148 -7.90 -2.95 17.67
CA GLN A 148 -8.20 -2.10 16.51
C GLN A 148 -7.57 -0.71 16.62
N SER A 149 -6.58 -0.53 17.51
CA SER A 149 -5.90 0.75 17.72
C SER A 149 -5.33 1.35 16.44
N ALA A 150 -4.89 0.51 15.49
CA ALA A 150 -4.40 0.94 14.19
C ALA A 150 -5.48 1.59 13.29
N LEU A 151 -6.76 1.26 13.51
CA LEU A 151 -7.89 1.75 12.71
C LEU A 151 -8.71 2.82 13.44
N THR A 152 -8.99 2.63 14.73
CA THR A 152 -9.88 3.50 15.50
C THR A 152 -9.11 4.43 16.45
N GLY A 153 -7.85 4.14 16.74
CA GLY A 153 -7.09 4.82 17.80
C GLY A 153 -7.44 4.37 19.22
N GLU A 154 -8.40 3.47 19.38
CA GLU A 154 -8.80 2.94 20.68
C GLU A 154 -7.97 1.69 21.03
N SER A 155 -7.33 1.69 22.20
CA SER A 155 -6.44 0.60 22.63
C SER A 155 -7.14 -0.53 23.38
N LEU A 156 -8.46 -0.43 23.61
CA LEU A 156 -9.23 -1.44 24.30
C LEU A 156 -9.51 -2.61 23.34
N PRO A 157 -9.07 -3.84 23.66
CA PRO A 157 -9.39 -5.01 22.85
C PRO A 157 -10.91 -5.23 22.83
N VAL A 158 -11.43 -5.53 21.64
CA VAL A 158 -12.84 -5.84 21.42
C VAL A 158 -12.98 -7.34 21.16
N GLU A 159 -13.82 -8.00 21.93
CA GLU A 159 -14.16 -9.42 21.71
C GLU A 159 -14.99 -9.56 20.43
N ARG A 160 -14.66 -10.58 19.62
CA ARG A 160 -15.37 -10.93 18.39
C ARG A 160 -15.72 -12.41 18.40
N VAL A 161 -16.97 -12.69 18.07
CA VAL A 161 -17.58 -14.02 18.09
C VAL A 161 -18.00 -14.45 16.67
N PRO A 162 -18.42 -15.70 16.45
CA PRO A 162 -18.88 -16.14 15.13
C PRO A 162 -19.97 -15.22 14.55
N LYS A 163 -19.88 -14.97 13.25
CA LYS A 163 -20.62 -13.96 12.44
C LYS A 163 -20.15 -12.52 12.58
N ASP A 164 -19.25 -12.21 13.50
CA ASP A 164 -18.63 -10.89 13.52
C ASP A 164 -17.57 -10.74 12.43
N THR A 165 -17.42 -9.50 11.96
CA THR A 165 -16.35 -9.12 11.04
C THR A 165 -15.11 -8.66 11.78
N VAL A 166 -13.97 -9.18 11.38
CA VAL A 166 -12.62 -8.73 11.77
C VAL A 166 -12.05 -7.91 10.64
N TYR A 167 -11.57 -6.71 10.94
CA TYR A 167 -11.05 -5.79 9.94
C TYR A 167 -9.55 -5.99 9.71
N SER A 168 -9.14 -5.83 8.46
CA SER A 168 -7.73 -5.82 8.03
C SER A 168 -6.89 -4.83 8.85
N GLY A 169 -5.70 -5.25 9.28
CA GLY A 169 -4.80 -4.45 10.11
C GLY A 169 -5.03 -4.55 11.62
N SER A 170 -6.09 -5.24 12.07
CA SER A 170 -6.31 -5.53 13.49
C SER A 170 -5.31 -6.59 14.00
N VAL A 171 -4.93 -6.53 15.28
CA VAL A 171 -4.01 -7.48 15.91
C VAL A 171 -4.77 -8.38 16.88
N ILE A 172 -4.58 -9.69 16.77
CA ILE A 172 -5.26 -10.65 17.62
C ILE A 172 -4.51 -10.74 18.95
N LYS A 173 -5.14 -10.29 20.04
CA LYS A 173 -4.53 -10.28 21.38
C LYS A 173 -4.72 -11.60 22.11
N ARG A 174 -5.87 -12.25 21.97
CA ARG A 174 -6.20 -13.52 22.64
C ARG A 174 -7.15 -14.36 21.78
N GLY A 175 -7.13 -15.66 22.03
CA GLY A 175 -8.01 -16.62 21.37
C GLY A 175 -7.47 -17.16 20.05
N GLU A 176 -8.33 -17.92 19.38
CA GLU A 176 -8.09 -18.48 18.05
C GLU A 176 -9.44 -18.55 17.33
N ALA A 177 -9.47 -18.09 16.09
CA ALA A 177 -10.68 -18.10 15.26
C ALA A 177 -10.34 -18.52 13.84
N SER A 178 -11.31 -19.15 13.18
CA SER A 178 -11.26 -19.46 11.76
C SER A 178 -12.46 -18.84 11.07
N GLY A 179 -12.27 -18.38 9.84
CA GLY A 179 -13.32 -17.66 9.14
C GLY A 179 -12.98 -17.42 7.68
N THR A 180 -13.89 -16.73 7.00
CA THR A 180 -13.83 -16.55 5.54
C THR A 180 -13.49 -15.11 5.21
N ILE A 181 -12.56 -14.89 4.28
CA ILE A 181 -12.24 -13.56 3.77
C ILE A 181 -13.45 -12.98 3.03
N THR A 182 -13.89 -11.79 3.42
CA THR A 182 -15.03 -11.09 2.80
C THR A 182 -14.55 -10.01 1.84
N ALA A 183 -13.48 -9.29 2.17
CA ALA A 183 -12.92 -8.24 1.32
C ALA A 183 -11.40 -8.11 1.44
N THR A 184 -10.76 -7.87 0.30
CA THR A 184 -9.30 -7.74 0.15
C THR A 184 -8.90 -6.40 -0.50
N GLY A 185 -7.64 -6.01 -0.33
CA GLY A 185 -7.00 -4.89 -1.02
C GLY A 185 -7.73 -3.56 -0.80
N SER A 186 -7.98 -2.83 -1.88
CA SER A 186 -8.72 -1.55 -1.84
C SER A 186 -10.19 -1.68 -1.40
N LYS A 187 -10.78 -2.88 -1.48
CA LYS A 187 -12.17 -3.12 -1.07
C LYS A 187 -12.31 -3.38 0.43
N SER A 188 -11.21 -3.68 1.12
CA SER A 188 -11.22 -3.83 2.57
C SER A 188 -11.50 -2.50 3.27
N TYR A 189 -11.93 -2.54 4.52
CA TYR A 189 -12.22 -1.37 5.33
C TYR A 189 -10.98 -0.47 5.46
N PHE A 190 -9.82 -1.08 5.77
CA PHE A 190 -8.54 -0.38 5.80
C PHE A 190 -8.17 0.20 4.43
N GLY A 191 -8.37 -0.55 3.34
CA GLY A 191 -8.11 -0.10 1.98
C GLY A 191 -8.93 1.12 1.59
N LYS A 192 -10.22 1.12 1.90
CA LYS A 192 -11.13 2.27 1.68
C LYS A 192 -10.70 3.49 2.50
N MET A 193 -10.34 3.30 3.77
CA MET A 193 -9.84 4.40 4.60
C MET A 193 -8.54 4.99 4.05
N ALA A 194 -7.59 4.14 3.63
CA ALA A 194 -6.35 4.58 3.02
C ALA A 194 -6.59 5.38 1.72
N GLU A 195 -7.56 4.96 0.91
CA GLU A 195 -7.96 5.68 -0.30
C GLU A 195 -8.59 7.05 0.01
N LEU A 196 -9.47 7.12 1.01
CA LEU A 196 -10.07 8.37 1.47
C LEU A 196 -9.02 9.34 2.02
N ILE A 197 -8.06 8.88 2.82
CA ILE A 197 -6.96 9.71 3.34
C ILE A 197 -6.08 10.23 2.19
N LYS A 198 -5.83 9.39 1.18
CA LYS A 198 -5.06 9.79 -0.01
C LYS A 198 -5.78 10.85 -0.83
N LEU A 199 -7.10 10.78 -0.94
CA LEU A 199 -7.91 11.81 -1.59
C LEU A 199 -7.98 13.10 -0.76
N ALA A 200 -8.04 12.96 0.57
CA ALA A 200 -8.05 14.06 1.52
C ALA A 200 -6.66 14.65 1.80
N LYS A 201 -5.64 14.33 0.98
CA LYS A 201 -4.26 14.78 1.19
C LYS A 201 -4.22 16.31 1.25
N VAL A 202 -4.22 16.83 2.47
CA VAL A 202 -4.02 18.23 2.79
C VAL A 202 -2.60 18.58 2.35
N PRO A 203 -2.39 19.66 1.57
CA PRO A 203 -1.05 20.08 1.20
C PRO A 203 -0.19 20.23 2.45
N SER A 204 1.06 19.79 2.37
CA SER A 204 1.97 19.88 3.52
C SER A 204 2.13 21.34 3.94
N GLN A 205 2.48 21.59 5.21
CA GLN A 205 2.67 22.97 5.70
C GLN A 205 3.70 23.75 4.85
N ALA A 206 4.69 23.07 4.26
CA ALA A 206 5.64 23.68 3.34
C ALA A 206 4.98 24.09 2.00
N GLU A 207 4.05 23.30 1.47
CA GLU A 207 3.28 23.63 0.26
C GLU A 207 2.27 24.75 0.51
N MET A 208 1.62 24.78 1.69
CA MET A 208 0.71 25.88 2.05
C MET A 208 1.43 27.23 2.17
N LEU A 209 2.63 27.25 2.75
CA LEU A 209 3.42 28.48 2.88
C LEU A 209 3.82 29.08 1.51
N ILE A 210 4.10 28.22 0.53
CA ILE A 210 4.43 28.66 -0.84
C ILE A 210 3.21 29.24 -1.56
N ILE A 211 2.01 28.73 -1.29
CA ILE A 211 0.76 29.18 -1.93
C ILE A 211 0.22 30.47 -1.28
N SER A 212 0.57 30.74 -0.02
CA SER A 212 0.12 31.94 0.72
C SER A 212 0.98 33.19 0.52
N ILE A 213 2.03 33.11 -0.30
CA ILE A 213 2.90 34.24 -0.69
C ILE A 213 2.51 34.68 -2.10
#